data_AF-A0A535JA07-F1
#
_entry.id   AF-A0A535JA07-F1
#
_cell.length_a   1.000
_cell.length_b   1.000
_cell.length_c   1.000
_cell.angle_alpha   90.00
_cell.angle_beta   90.00
_cell.angle_gamma   90.00
#
_symmetry.space_group_name_H-M   'P 1'
#
loop_
_entity.id
_entity.type
_entity.pdbx_description
1 polymer ?
#
loop_
_entity_poly.entity_id
_entity_poly.type
_entity_poly.pdbx_seq_one_letter_code
_entity_poly.pdbx_strand_id
1 'polypeptide(L)'
;MRPAGASPNSSTRGTADGVTTTLGRGGSDYSAAVLAAATKADDLRIYTDVSGVMSADPRVVKGAKPLESMSYAEAAELSYFGARVIHPRTVLPAVEAGIPVRILNTFAPADRGTTITNNTDKDGSVVKATTSLGGLGLITVQGAGMSGVPGFAARVFDTTAAERVSVMMISQSSSENSICVVVPDDATDRLKGALERMFN
;
A
#
# COMPACT_ATOMS: atom_id res chain seq x y z
N MET A 1 -12.55 13.35 43.40
CA MET A 1 -11.45 13.53 42.44
C MET A 1 -11.26 12.22 41.69
N ARG A 2 -11.69 12.14 40.42
CA ARG A 2 -11.45 10.96 39.58
C ARG A 2 -10.00 11.03 39.06
N PRO A 3 -9.23 9.92 39.07
CA PRO A 3 -7.89 9.93 38.53
C PRO A 3 -7.95 10.08 37.00
N ALA A 4 -7.00 10.83 36.45
CA ALA A 4 -6.83 11.05 35.02
C ALA A 4 -6.73 9.70 34.29
N GLY A 5 -7.55 9.52 33.26
CA GLY A 5 -7.49 8.35 32.39
C GLY A 5 -6.16 8.32 31.65
N ALA A 6 -5.30 7.37 32.02
CA ALA A 6 -4.13 7.05 31.21
C ALA A 6 -4.62 6.43 29.89
N SER A 7 -4.33 7.11 28.77
CA SER A 7 -4.53 6.54 27.45
C SER A 7 -3.60 5.32 27.28
N PRO A 8 -4.12 4.12 27.02
CA PRO A 8 -3.28 2.95 26.79
C PRO A 8 -2.45 3.14 25.51
N ASN A 9 -1.15 2.89 25.58
CA ASN A 9 -0.26 3.00 24.42
C ASN A 9 -0.66 1.99 23.33
N SER A 10 -1.06 2.49 22.16
CA SER A 10 -1.80 1.78 21.10
C SER A 10 -0.99 0.80 20.24
N SER A 11 0.28 0.54 20.54
CA SER A 11 1.16 -0.27 19.67
C SER A 11 1.51 -1.67 20.22
N THR A 12 0.86 -2.09 21.31
CA THR A 12 1.17 -3.32 22.04
C THR A 12 -0.02 -4.28 22.10
N ARG A 13 0.24 -5.59 22.14
CA ARG A 13 -0.74 -6.67 22.29
C ARG A 13 -0.26 -7.69 23.33
N GLY A 14 -1.16 -8.37 24.03
CA GLY A 14 -0.85 -9.54 24.85
C GLY A 14 -1.04 -10.86 24.11
N THR A 15 -0.14 -11.83 24.30
CA THR A 15 -0.42 -13.25 23.97
C THR A 15 -1.46 -13.83 24.94
N ALA A 16 -1.98 -15.03 24.65
CA ALA A 16 -2.90 -15.73 25.56
C ALA A 16 -2.28 -15.96 26.96
N ASP A 17 -0.96 -16.08 27.02
CA ASP A 17 -0.18 -16.25 28.26
C ASP A 17 0.18 -14.91 28.96
N GLY A 18 -0.39 -13.79 28.48
CA GLY A 18 -0.18 -12.46 29.06
C GLY A 18 1.16 -11.79 28.71
N VAL A 19 1.94 -12.36 27.79
CA VAL A 19 3.22 -11.76 27.35
C VAL A 19 2.95 -10.57 26.42
N THR A 20 3.48 -9.40 26.76
CA THR A 20 3.38 -8.22 25.90
C THR A 20 4.27 -8.36 24.68
N THR A 21 3.70 -8.13 23.50
CA THR A 21 4.37 -8.07 22.20
C THR A 21 3.98 -6.78 21.46
N THR A 22 4.68 -6.47 20.37
CA THR A 22 4.36 -5.32 19.51
C THR A 22 3.59 -5.75 18.26
N LEU A 23 2.77 -4.85 17.71
CA LEU A 23 2.01 -5.09 16.48
C LEU A 23 2.81 -4.77 15.20
N GLY A 24 4.08 -4.39 15.33
CA GLY A 24 4.91 -3.95 14.22
C GLY A 24 4.56 -2.53 13.73
N ARG A 25 5.07 -2.18 12.54
CA ARG A 25 4.86 -0.86 11.91
C ARG A 25 3.38 -0.67 11.59
N GLY A 26 2.81 0.47 11.99
CA GLY A 26 1.38 0.75 11.85
C GLY A 26 0.49 0.13 12.94
N GLY A 27 1.10 -0.39 14.02
CA GLY A 27 0.37 -1.00 15.13
C GLY A 27 -0.66 -0.08 15.79
N SER A 28 -0.40 1.22 15.87
CA SER A 28 -1.35 2.21 16.42
C SER A 28 -2.64 2.30 15.59
N ASP A 29 -2.50 2.42 14.26
CA ASP A 29 -3.64 2.46 13.33
C ASP A 29 -4.42 1.14 13.38
N TYR A 30 -3.70 0.01 13.46
CA TYR A 30 -4.33 -1.30 13.58
C TYR A 30 -5.11 -1.47 14.89
N SER A 31 -4.54 -1.08 16.02
CA SER A 31 -5.27 -1.11 17.30
C SER A 31 -6.50 -0.22 17.27
N ALA A 32 -6.39 0.98 16.68
CA ALA A 32 -7.53 1.87 16.53
C ALA A 32 -8.62 1.25 15.64
N ALA A 33 -8.24 0.59 14.54
CA ALA A 33 -9.18 -0.12 13.67
C ALA A 33 -9.87 -1.29 14.37
N VAL A 34 -9.13 -2.10 15.13
CA VAL A 34 -9.69 -3.21 15.93
C VAL A 34 -10.65 -2.67 16.99
N LEU A 35 -10.29 -1.60 17.69
CA LEU A 35 -11.16 -0.95 18.67
C LEU A 35 -12.43 -0.41 18.02
N ALA A 36 -12.31 0.32 16.91
CA ALA A 36 -13.45 0.85 16.17
C ALA A 36 -14.42 -0.27 15.76
N ALA A 37 -13.89 -1.37 15.22
CA ALA A 37 -14.69 -2.54 14.84
C ALA A 37 -15.38 -3.18 16.06
N ALA A 38 -14.65 -3.37 17.18
CA ALA A 38 -15.19 -3.98 18.39
C ALA A 38 -16.28 -3.12 19.05
N THR A 39 -16.13 -1.80 19.03
CA THR A 39 -17.10 -0.86 19.61
C THR A 39 -18.21 -0.45 18.63
N LYS A 40 -18.14 -0.89 17.37
CA LYS A 40 -19.03 -0.43 16.28
C LYS A 40 -19.06 1.10 16.18
N ALA A 41 -17.87 1.71 16.15
CA ALA A 41 -17.74 3.16 16.04
C ALA A 41 -18.35 3.68 14.73
N ASP A 42 -18.85 4.92 14.76
CA ASP A 42 -19.42 5.57 13.56
C ASP A 42 -18.33 5.86 12.50
N ASP A 43 -17.11 6.18 12.94
CA ASP A 43 -15.94 6.35 12.09
C ASP A 43 -14.62 5.96 12.79
N LEU A 44 -13.59 5.66 12.00
CA LEU A 44 -12.21 5.57 12.45
C LEU A 44 -11.46 6.83 11.98
N ARG A 45 -10.90 7.61 12.91
CA ARG A 45 -10.16 8.83 12.58
C ARG A 45 -8.66 8.62 12.76
N ILE A 46 -7.91 8.78 11.67
CA ILE A 46 -6.44 8.73 11.65
C ILE A 46 -5.94 10.15 11.47
N TYR A 47 -5.24 10.65 12.48
CA TYR A 47 -4.63 11.99 12.48
C TYR A 47 -3.17 11.90 12.03
N THR A 48 -2.82 12.70 11.02
CA THR A 48 -1.49 12.77 10.42
C THR A 48 -1.03 14.24 10.30
N ASP A 49 0.05 14.52 9.58
CA ASP A 49 0.62 15.84 9.32
C ASP A 49 0.12 16.49 8.00
N VAL A 50 -0.71 15.77 7.24
CA VAL A 50 -1.33 16.22 5.98
C VAL A 50 -2.86 16.23 6.07
N SER A 51 -3.48 17.10 5.28
CA SER A 51 -4.93 17.32 5.26
C SER A 51 -5.69 16.32 4.41
N GLY A 52 -5.42 15.05 4.63
CA GLY A 52 -6.00 13.92 3.90
C GLY A 52 -5.08 13.35 2.82
N VAL A 53 -5.68 12.58 1.92
CA VAL A 53 -5.04 12.02 0.73
C VAL A 53 -4.95 13.09 -0.33
N MET A 54 -3.75 13.35 -0.82
CA MET A 54 -3.52 14.36 -1.86
C MET A 54 -3.61 13.76 -3.26
N SER A 55 -4.10 14.54 -4.22
CA SER A 55 -4.20 14.15 -5.64
C SER A 55 -2.83 13.87 -6.30
N ALA A 56 -1.75 14.39 -5.73
CA ALA A 56 -0.35 14.11 -6.06
C ALA A 56 0.51 14.47 -4.85
N ASP A 57 1.81 14.11 -4.85
CA ASP A 57 2.72 14.55 -3.78
C ASP A 57 2.81 16.09 -3.78
N PRO A 58 2.33 16.80 -2.73
CA PRO A 58 2.32 18.26 -2.67
C PRO A 58 3.74 18.86 -2.63
N ARG A 59 4.76 18.07 -2.30
CA ARG A 59 6.18 18.48 -2.32
C ARG A 59 6.70 18.61 -3.74
N VAL A 60 6.12 17.86 -4.69
CA VAL A 60 6.49 17.85 -6.10
C VAL A 60 5.52 18.69 -6.93
N VAL A 61 4.22 18.56 -6.66
CA VAL A 61 3.14 19.22 -7.42
C VAL A 61 2.45 20.24 -6.53
N LYS A 62 2.80 21.53 -6.69
CA LYS A 62 2.21 22.64 -5.91
C LYS A 62 0.70 22.76 -6.03
N GLY A 63 0.12 22.27 -7.14
CA GLY A 63 -1.32 22.28 -7.39
C GLY A 63 -2.07 21.06 -6.84
N ALA A 64 -1.42 20.19 -6.05
CA ALA A 64 -2.05 19.02 -5.46
C ALA A 64 -3.18 19.46 -4.50
N LYS A 65 -4.32 18.78 -4.59
CA LYS A 65 -5.52 19.07 -3.79
C LYS A 65 -5.86 17.86 -2.90
N PRO A 66 -6.41 18.08 -1.70
CA PRO A 66 -6.94 16.98 -0.91
C PRO A 66 -8.16 16.37 -1.62
N LEU A 67 -8.25 15.04 -1.60
CA LEU A 67 -9.42 14.30 -2.06
C LEU A 67 -10.48 14.31 -0.96
N GLU A 68 -11.73 14.61 -1.28
CA GLU A 68 -12.81 14.60 -0.28
C GLU A 68 -13.21 13.17 0.11
N SER A 69 -13.34 12.28 -0.87
CA SER A 69 -13.67 10.88 -0.66
C SER A 69 -12.93 9.94 -1.61
N MET A 70 -12.76 8.70 -1.18
CA MET A 70 -12.28 7.60 -2.02
C MET A 70 -12.69 6.24 -1.47
N SER A 71 -12.55 5.20 -2.28
CA SER A 71 -12.74 3.82 -1.87
C SER A 71 -11.49 3.24 -1.20
N TYR A 72 -11.67 2.18 -0.40
CA TYR A 72 -10.53 1.44 0.16
C TYR A 72 -9.62 0.85 -0.91
N ALA A 73 -10.19 0.38 -2.03
CA ALA A 73 -9.42 -0.13 -3.15
C ALA A 73 -8.52 0.96 -3.75
N GLU A 74 -9.07 2.15 -4.03
CA GLU A 74 -8.28 3.29 -4.52
C GLU A 74 -7.17 3.68 -3.52
N ALA A 75 -7.47 3.69 -2.22
CA ALA A 75 -6.50 4.07 -1.20
C ALA A 75 -5.38 3.04 -1.05
N ALA A 76 -5.72 1.75 -1.18
CA ALA A 76 -4.74 0.67 -1.15
C ALA A 76 -3.81 0.71 -2.36
N GLU A 77 -4.35 0.94 -3.56
CA GLU A 77 -3.55 1.07 -4.79
C GLU A 77 -2.61 2.28 -4.73
N LEU A 78 -3.11 3.47 -4.35
CA LEU A 78 -2.25 4.63 -4.17
C LEU A 78 -1.14 4.36 -3.16
N SER A 79 -1.46 3.68 -2.05
CA SER A 79 -0.49 3.39 -1.00
C SER A 79 0.56 2.38 -1.42
N TYR A 80 0.17 1.39 -2.23
CA TYR A 80 1.09 0.44 -2.83
C TYR A 80 2.06 1.12 -3.80
N PHE A 81 1.58 2.08 -4.61
CA PHE A 81 2.38 2.81 -5.60
C PHE A 81 2.97 4.14 -5.08
N GLY A 82 3.17 4.27 -3.77
CA GLY A 82 4.04 5.30 -3.18
C GLY A 82 3.33 6.45 -2.44
N ALA A 83 1.99 6.52 -2.42
CA ALA A 83 1.30 7.46 -1.55
C ALA A 83 1.41 7.02 -0.08
N ARG A 84 2.11 7.78 0.74
CA ARG A 84 2.22 7.48 2.19
C ARG A 84 0.97 7.92 2.93
N VAL A 85 -0.12 7.16 2.77
CA VAL A 85 -1.44 7.51 3.33
C VAL A 85 -1.85 6.54 4.42
N ILE A 86 -2.16 5.30 4.03
CA ILE A 86 -2.58 4.25 4.95
C ILE A 86 -1.99 2.92 4.49
N HIS A 87 -1.52 2.12 5.43
CA HIS A 87 -1.15 0.76 5.09
C HIS A 87 -2.42 -0.11 5.07
N PRO A 88 -2.78 -0.81 3.98
CA PRO A 88 -4.07 -1.50 3.88
C PRO A 88 -4.37 -2.45 5.05
N ARG A 89 -3.33 -3.15 5.53
CA ARG A 89 -3.46 -4.06 6.69
C ARG A 89 -3.84 -3.38 8.01
N THR A 90 -3.52 -2.09 8.18
CA THR A 90 -3.77 -1.41 9.46
C THR A 90 -5.24 -1.03 9.60
N VAL A 91 -5.91 -0.70 8.50
CA VAL A 91 -7.33 -0.29 8.55
C VAL A 91 -8.31 -1.44 8.30
N LEU A 92 -7.81 -2.61 7.85
CA LEU A 92 -8.63 -3.75 7.45
C LEU A 92 -9.75 -4.12 8.44
N PRO A 93 -9.54 -4.17 9.78
CA PRO A 93 -10.62 -4.48 10.71
C PRO A 93 -11.81 -3.49 10.64
N ALA A 94 -11.54 -2.20 10.46
CA ALA A 94 -12.58 -1.19 10.30
C ALA A 94 -13.28 -1.32 8.95
N VAL A 95 -12.54 -1.62 7.89
CA VAL A 95 -13.07 -1.85 6.54
C VAL A 95 -14.03 -3.04 6.50
N GLU A 96 -13.64 -4.17 7.08
CA GLU A 96 -14.46 -5.39 7.16
C GLU A 96 -15.73 -5.17 8.00
N ALA A 97 -15.66 -4.31 9.02
CA ALA A 97 -16.81 -3.89 9.81
C ALA A 97 -17.70 -2.84 9.11
N GLY A 98 -17.34 -2.39 7.90
CA GLY A 98 -18.06 -1.36 7.16
C GLY A 98 -17.93 0.05 7.76
N ILE A 99 -16.96 0.28 8.64
CA ILE A 99 -16.74 1.55 9.32
C ILE A 99 -15.91 2.47 8.41
N PRO A 100 -16.37 3.69 8.09
CA PRO A 100 -15.60 4.67 7.33
C PRO A 100 -14.30 5.08 8.02
N VAL A 101 -13.23 5.24 7.25
CA VAL A 101 -11.93 5.74 7.76
C VAL A 101 -11.72 7.19 7.32
N ARG A 102 -11.40 8.10 8.24
CA ARG A 102 -11.16 9.52 7.95
C ARG A 102 -9.69 9.87 8.20
N ILE A 103 -9.03 10.40 7.19
CA ILE A 103 -7.64 10.89 7.27
C ILE A 103 -7.68 12.40 7.51
N LEU A 104 -7.18 12.84 8.66
CA LEU A 104 -7.30 14.20 9.17
C LEU A 104 -5.92 14.79 9.49
N ASN A 105 -5.82 16.12 9.51
CA ASN A 105 -4.59 16.81 9.89
C ASN A 105 -4.60 17.21 11.36
N THR A 106 -3.56 16.83 12.09
CA THR A 106 -3.35 17.24 13.49
C THR A 106 -3.13 18.75 13.63
N PHE A 107 -2.46 19.37 12.65
CA PHE A 107 -2.10 20.78 12.65
C PHE A 107 -3.16 21.69 12.01
N ALA A 108 -4.13 21.11 11.29
CA ALA A 108 -5.23 21.85 10.67
C ALA A 108 -6.58 21.16 10.94
N PRO A 109 -7.12 21.25 12.17
CA PRO A 109 -8.33 20.53 12.57
C PRO A 109 -9.61 20.95 11.84
N ALA A 110 -9.60 22.13 11.20
CA ALA A 110 -10.72 22.64 10.43
C ALA A 110 -10.80 22.01 9.02
N ASP A 111 -9.74 21.35 8.57
CA ASP A 111 -9.71 20.74 7.25
C ASP A 111 -10.63 19.52 7.19
N ARG A 112 -11.36 19.38 6.07
CA ARG A 112 -12.34 18.29 5.88
C ARG A 112 -11.69 16.90 5.88
N GLY A 113 -10.41 16.84 5.48
CA GLY A 113 -9.66 15.61 5.28
C GLY A 113 -10.22 14.76 4.14
N THR A 114 -9.89 13.47 4.17
CA THR A 114 -10.39 12.49 3.20
C THR A 114 -11.19 11.40 3.92
N THR A 115 -12.37 11.09 3.40
CA THR A 115 -13.18 9.97 3.90
C THR A 115 -13.03 8.76 2.96
N ILE A 116 -12.58 7.65 3.52
CA ILE A 116 -12.36 6.39 2.81
C ILE A 116 -13.52 5.44 3.16
N THR A 117 -14.19 4.89 2.15
CA THR A 117 -15.34 3.99 2.33
C THR A 117 -15.28 2.78 1.39
N ASN A 118 -16.24 1.86 1.50
CA ASN A 118 -16.37 0.75 0.55
C ASN A 118 -16.92 1.18 -0.82
N ASN A 119 -17.50 2.38 -0.91
CA ASN A 119 -18.13 2.84 -2.15
C ASN A 119 -17.15 3.65 -3.00
N THR A 120 -17.27 3.48 -4.32
CA THR A 120 -16.61 4.38 -5.27
C THR A 120 -17.58 5.51 -5.59
N ASP A 121 -17.38 6.66 -4.95
CA ASP A 121 -18.05 7.87 -5.42
C ASP A 121 -17.55 8.15 -6.84
N LYS A 122 -18.48 8.09 -7.80
CA LYS A 122 -18.25 8.47 -9.18
C LYS A 122 -18.50 9.97 -9.30
N ASP A 123 -17.50 10.76 -8.92
CA ASP A 123 -17.51 12.22 -9.13
C ASP A 123 -17.34 12.63 -10.61
N GLY A 124 -17.33 11.64 -11.52
CA GLY A 124 -17.10 11.83 -12.95
C GLY A 124 -15.62 11.85 -13.34
N SER A 125 -14.70 11.87 -12.37
CA SER A 125 -13.27 11.78 -12.65
C SER A 125 -12.84 10.33 -12.90
N VAL A 126 -12.13 10.12 -14.00
CA VAL A 126 -11.49 8.82 -14.31
C VAL A 126 -10.17 8.67 -13.53
N VAL A 127 -9.51 9.77 -13.17
CA VAL A 127 -8.23 9.79 -12.47
C VAL A 127 -8.33 10.71 -11.26
N LYS A 128 -8.37 10.15 -10.06
CA LYS A 128 -8.46 10.92 -8.80
C LYS A 128 -7.10 11.37 -8.29
N ALA A 129 -6.08 10.53 -8.42
CA ALA A 129 -4.74 10.84 -7.96
C ALA A 129 -3.66 10.16 -8.78
N THR A 130 -2.46 10.73 -8.72
CA THR A 130 -1.24 10.22 -9.36
C THR A 130 -0.13 10.11 -8.33
N THR A 131 0.55 8.97 -8.31
CA THR A 131 1.72 8.72 -7.48
C THR A 131 2.94 8.44 -8.33
N SER A 132 4.13 8.55 -7.73
CA SER A 132 5.38 8.16 -8.36
C SER A 132 6.24 7.46 -7.31
N LEU A 133 6.88 6.37 -7.72
CA LEU A 133 7.76 5.57 -6.87
C LEU A 133 9.13 5.45 -7.55
N GLY A 134 10.15 5.97 -6.87
CA GLY A 134 11.55 5.83 -7.28
C GLY A 134 12.23 4.62 -6.65
N GLY A 135 13.49 4.37 -7.03
CA GLY A 135 14.28 3.25 -6.49
C GLY A 135 13.85 1.89 -7.03
N LEU A 136 13.43 1.86 -8.30
CA LEU A 136 12.99 0.66 -9.00
C LEU A 136 13.87 0.39 -10.22
N GLY A 137 14.18 -0.89 -10.46
CA GLY A 137 14.81 -1.39 -11.67
C GLY A 137 13.80 -2.08 -12.59
N LEU A 138 14.02 -1.95 -13.90
CA LEU A 138 13.24 -2.60 -14.95
C LEU A 138 14.10 -3.69 -15.60
N ILE A 139 13.65 -4.95 -15.55
CA ILE A 139 14.32 -6.07 -16.21
C ILE A 139 13.40 -6.61 -17.30
N THR A 140 13.90 -6.62 -18.54
CA THR A 140 13.22 -7.24 -19.68
C THR A 140 13.97 -8.50 -20.07
N VAL A 141 13.28 -9.64 -19.97
CA VAL A 141 13.76 -10.92 -20.48
C VAL A 141 13.11 -11.15 -21.84
N GLN A 142 13.93 -11.31 -22.88
CA GLN A 142 13.47 -11.46 -24.27
C GLN A 142 14.25 -12.58 -24.97
N GLY A 143 13.57 -13.40 -25.77
CA GLY A 143 14.21 -14.47 -26.52
C GLY A 143 13.29 -15.12 -27.55
N ALA A 144 13.88 -15.60 -28.65
CA ALA A 144 13.15 -16.24 -29.75
C ALA A 144 12.46 -17.56 -29.37
N GLY A 145 12.89 -18.19 -28.26
CA GLY A 145 12.32 -19.44 -27.75
C GLY A 145 11.19 -19.28 -26.72
N MET A 146 10.62 -18.08 -26.58
CA MET A 146 9.53 -17.82 -25.62
C MET A 146 8.14 -18.14 -26.20
N SER A 147 7.94 -17.85 -27.49
CA SER A 147 6.64 -18.02 -28.14
C SER A 147 6.29 -19.51 -28.27
N GLY A 148 5.14 -19.90 -27.72
CA GLY A 148 4.64 -21.27 -27.80
C GLY A 148 5.39 -22.30 -26.95
N VAL A 149 6.34 -21.89 -26.08
CA VAL A 149 7.05 -22.78 -25.17
C VAL A 149 6.53 -22.60 -23.74
N PRO A 150 5.73 -23.56 -23.22
CA PRO A 150 5.27 -23.52 -21.84
C PRO A 150 6.44 -23.48 -20.85
N GLY A 151 6.26 -22.75 -19.75
CA GLY A 151 7.21 -22.72 -18.64
C GLY A 151 8.29 -21.64 -18.71
N PHE A 152 8.36 -20.83 -19.78
CA PHE A 152 9.29 -19.69 -19.81
C PHE A 152 9.02 -18.69 -18.68
N ALA A 153 7.76 -18.25 -18.55
CA ALA A 153 7.34 -17.35 -17.47
C ALA A 153 7.61 -17.96 -16.08
N ALA A 154 7.36 -19.27 -15.93
CA ALA A 154 7.65 -19.99 -14.69
C ALA A 154 9.14 -19.89 -14.32
N ARG A 155 10.05 -20.14 -15.26
CA ARG A 155 11.50 -20.02 -15.02
C ARG A 155 11.92 -18.61 -14.59
N VAL A 156 11.32 -17.57 -15.17
CA VAL A 156 11.57 -16.18 -14.76
C VAL A 156 11.15 -15.96 -13.31
N PHE A 157 9.92 -16.35 -12.94
CA PHE A 157 9.40 -16.13 -11.59
C PHE A 157 10.04 -17.06 -10.55
N ASP A 158 10.39 -18.29 -10.90
CA ASP A 158 11.12 -19.23 -10.04
C ASP A 158 12.51 -18.69 -9.72
N THR A 159 13.22 -18.16 -10.72
CA THR A 159 14.54 -17.52 -10.52
C THR A 159 14.40 -16.29 -9.64
N THR A 160 13.38 -15.47 -9.88
CA THR A 160 13.12 -14.27 -9.09
C THR A 160 12.81 -14.61 -7.62
N ALA A 161 12.02 -15.66 -7.39
CA ALA A 161 11.68 -16.17 -6.06
C ALA A 161 12.90 -16.78 -5.35
N ALA A 162 13.74 -17.53 -6.07
CA ALA A 162 14.98 -18.10 -5.54
C ALA A 162 15.95 -17.01 -5.06
N GLU A 163 16.01 -15.89 -5.80
CA GLU A 163 16.76 -14.69 -5.42
C GLU A 163 16.06 -13.83 -4.35
N ARG A 164 14.88 -14.26 -3.86
CA ARG A 164 14.06 -13.55 -2.86
C ARG A 164 13.77 -12.10 -3.24
N VAL A 165 13.54 -11.85 -4.52
CA VAL A 165 13.20 -10.52 -5.04
C VAL A 165 11.68 -10.40 -5.17
N SER A 166 11.11 -9.34 -4.61
CA SER A 166 9.69 -9.03 -4.78
C SER A 166 9.47 -8.32 -6.11
N VAL A 167 8.60 -8.87 -6.96
CA VAL A 167 8.18 -8.22 -8.20
C VAL A 167 7.04 -7.24 -7.90
N MET A 168 7.18 -6.01 -8.38
CA MET A 168 6.19 -4.95 -8.17
C MET A 168 5.20 -4.84 -9.31
N MET A 169 5.68 -4.95 -10.56
CA MET A 169 4.86 -4.92 -11.77
C MET A 169 5.36 -5.95 -12.76
N ILE A 170 4.42 -6.50 -13.55
CA ILE A 170 4.68 -7.47 -14.60
C ILE A 170 3.99 -6.97 -15.86
N SER A 171 4.70 -6.99 -16.98
CA SER A 171 4.12 -6.78 -18.31
C SER A 171 4.68 -7.81 -19.27
N GLN A 172 3.85 -8.35 -20.15
CA GLN A 172 4.26 -9.35 -21.13
C GLN A 172 3.78 -8.89 -22.50
N SER A 173 4.66 -8.99 -23.51
CA SER A 173 4.32 -8.62 -24.88
C SER A 173 3.33 -9.62 -25.47
N SER A 174 2.33 -9.14 -26.20
CA SER A 174 1.36 -10.00 -26.91
C SER A 174 1.98 -10.94 -27.95
N SER A 175 3.20 -10.65 -28.41
CA SER A 175 3.99 -11.56 -29.25
C SER A 175 4.58 -12.76 -28.49
N GLU A 176 4.41 -12.77 -27.16
CA GLU A 176 5.00 -13.69 -26.19
C GLU A 176 6.53 -13.71 -26.17
N ASN A 177 7.18 -12.77 -26.84
CA ASN A 177 8.65 -12.74 -26.97
C ASN A 177 9.36 -11.98 -25.85
N SER A 178 8.64 -11.36 -24.92
CA SER A 178 9.27 -10.68 -23.79
C SER A 178 8.39 -10.64 -22.55
N ILE A 179 9.04 -10.76 -21.39
CA ILE A 179 8.46 -10.50 -20.07
C ILE A 179 9.28 -9.39 -19.43
N CYS A 180 8.59 -8.39 -18.93
CA CYS A 180 9.16 -7.25 -18.24
C CYS A 180 8.71 -7.28 -16.77
N VAL A 181 9.67 -7.18 -15.86
CA VAL A 181 9.42 -7.13 -14.42
C VAL A 181 10.03 -5.87 -13.83
N VAL A 182 9.30 -5.26 -12.90
CA VAL A 182 9.78 -4.13 -12.11
C VAL A 182 10.11 -4.63 -10.71
N VAL A 183 11.31 -4.34 -10.23
CA VAL A 183 11.85 -4.82 -8.95
C VAL A 183 12.53 -3.67 -8.19
N PRO A 184 12.81 -3.81 -6.89
CA PRO A 184 13.67 -2.88 -6.17
C PRO A 184 15.03 -2.71 -6.85
N ASP A 185 15.51 -1.47 -6.95
CA ASP A 185 16.73 -1.12 -7.69
C ASP A 185 17.97 -1.88 -7.17
N ASP A 186 18.07 -2.07 -5.86
CA ASP A 186 19.16 -2.79 -5.18
C ASP A 186 19.20 -4.30 -5.50
N ALA A 187 18.13 -4.85 -6.06
CA ALA A 187 18.05 -6.25 -6.49
C ALA A 187 18.36 -6.44 -7.99
N THR A 188 18.45 -5.36 -8.76
CA THR A 188 18.47 -5.40 -10.24
C THR A 188 19.66 -6.21 -10.77
N ASP A 189 20.88 -5.88 -10.36
CA ASP A 189 22.09 -6.54 -10.86
C ASP A 189 22.16 -8.01 -10.45
N ARG A 190 21.75 -8.32 -9.20
CA ARG A 190 21.69 -9.70 -8.70
C ARG A 190 20.72 -10.53 -9.53
N LEU A 191 19.50 -10.02 -9.74
CA LEU A 191 18.46 -10.73 -10.47
C LEU A 191 18.83 -10.89 -11.95
N LYS A 192 19.39 -9.85 -12.57
CA LYS A 192 19.90 -9.92 -13.94
C LYS A 192 20.91 -11.07 -14.10
N GLY A 193 21.93 -11.12 -13.24
CA GLY A 193 22.94 -12.17 -13.30
C GLY A 193 22.37 -13.58 -13.05
N ALA A 194 21.34 -13.72 -12.21
CA ALA A 194 20.66 -15.00 -12.00
C ALA A 194 19.86 -15.44 -13.24
N LEU A 195 19.15 -14.51 -13.89
CA LEU A 195 18.40 -14.77 -15.11
C LEU A 195 19.34 -15.13 -16.28
N GLU A 196 20.46 -14.42 -16.43
CA GLU A 196 21.49 -14.76 -17.44
C GLU A 196 22.02 -16.18 -17.26
N ARG A 197 22.29 -16.62 -16.01
CA ARG A 197 22.72 -18.00 -15.73
C ARG A 197 21.63 -19.05 -15.96
N MET A 198 20.35 -18.69 -15.80
CA MET A 198 19.22 -19.61 -16.01
C MET A 198 18.98 -19.90 -17.49
N PHE A 199 19.22 -18.92 -18.36
CA PHE A 199 18.91 -19.02 -19.80
C PHE A 199 20.12 -19.26 -20.71
N ASN A 200 21.34 -19.18 -20.18
CA ASN A 200 22.57 -19.68 -20.82
C ASN A 200 22.77 -21.18 -20.55
#